data_AF-A0A5C7Q7U8-F1
#
_entry.id   AF-A0A5C7Q7U8-F1
#
_cell.length_a   1.000
_cell.length_b   1.000
_cell.length_c   1.000
_cell.angle_alpha   90.00
_cell.angle_beta   90.00
_cell.angle_gamma   90.00
#
_symmetry.space_group_name_H-M   'P 1'
#
loop_
_entity.id
_entity.type
_entity.pdbx_description
1 polymer ?
#
loop_
_entity_poly.entity_id
_entity_poly.type
_entity_poly.pdbx_seq_one_letter_code
_entity_poly.pdbx_strand_id
1 'polypeptide(L)' 'MKKHVIDKVDEAGELLIRAAAVLGTLSEEERAALDEATDNQLTGCIGLALNAAKDVSASMEESLIRHPPAGFWKYQTGGR' A
#
# COMPACT_ATOMS: atom_id res chain seq x y z
N MET A 1 2.76 21.11 5.79
CA MET A 1 3.53 19.96 6.31
C MET A 1 5.01 20.34 6.37
N LYS A 2 5.81 19.90 7.36
CA LYS A 2 7.26 20.17 7.38
C LYS A 2 7.95 19.31 6.30
N LYS A 3 8.90 19.86 5.54
CA LYS A 3 9.60 19.15 4.44
C LYS A 3 10.15 17.77 4.86
N HIS A 4 10.79 17.71 6.02
CA HIS A 4 11.31 16.45 6.59
C HIS A 4 10.23 15.36 6.78
N VAL A 5 8.98 15.73 7.06
CA VAL A 5 7.87 14.77 7.20
C VAL A 5 7.50 14.20 5.84
N ILE A 6 7.48 15.02 4.79
CA ILE A 6 7.22 14.57 3.42
C ILE A 6 8.32 13.60 2.97
N ASP A 7 9.59 13.97 3.18
CA ASP A 7 10.72 13.11 2.82
C ASP A 7 10.63 11.72 3.50
N LYS A 8 10.20 11.67 4.78
CA LYS A 8 9.98 10.40 5.49
C LYS A 8 8.76 9.62 5.02
N VAL A 9 7.72 10.31 4.58
CA VAL A 9 6.54 9.67 3.98
C VAL A 9 6.91 9.07 2.62
N ASP A 10 7.74 9.74 1.82
CA ASP A 10 8.24 9.21 0.55
C ASP A 10 9.05 7.93 0.76
N GLU A 11 10.01 7.96 1.70
CA GLU A 11 10.81 6.78 2.06
C GLU A 11 9.92 5.61 2.51
N ALA A 12 8.97 5.85 3.42
CA ALA A 12 8.08 4.81 3.94
C ALA A 12 7.12 4.31 2.86
N GLY A 13 6.57 5.20 2.05
CA GLY A 13 5.65 4.88 0.98
C GLY A 13 6.29 4.02 -0.10
N GLU A 14 7.53 4.30 -0.49
CA GLU A 14 8.29 3.46 -1.42
C GLU A 14 8.50 2.04 -0.88
N LEU A 15 8.80 1.91 0.43
CA LEU A 15 8.90 0.59 1.08
C LEU A 15 7.56 -0.15 1.06
N LEU A 16 6.45 0.55 1.28
CA LEU A 16 5.10 -0.02 1.20
C LEU A 16 4.74 -0.46 -0.22
N ILE A 17 5.10 0.32 -1.25
CA ILE A 17 4.90 -0.07 -2.66
C ILE A 17 5.65 -1.37 -2.95
N ARG A 18 6.90 -1.47 -2.51
CA ARG A 18 7.71 -2.69 -2.68
C ARG A 18 7.13 -3.88 -1.92
N ALA A 19 6.68 -3.68 -0.69
CA ALA A 19 6.01 -4.72 0.08
C ALA A 19 4.76 -5.22 -0.65
N ALA A 20 3.93 -4.29 -1.12
CA ALA A 20 2.72 -4.60 -1.86
C ALA A 20 3.02 -5.31 -3.20
N ALA A 21 4.09 -4.92 -3.90
CA ALA A 21 4.55 -5.60 -5.11
C ALA A 21 4.97 -7.05 -4.84
N VAL A 22 5.72 -7.30 -3.75
CA VAL A 22 6.13 -8.65 -3.34
C VAL A 22 4.91 -9.51 -2.97
N LEU A 23 3.99 -8.98 -2.15
CA LEU A 23 2.78 -9.72 -1.77
C LEU A 23 1.85 -9.95 -2.98
N GLY A 24 1.89 -9.05 -3.96
CA GLY A 24 1.15 -9.19 -5.21
C GLY A 24 1.58 -10.39 -6.07
N THR A 25 2.79 -10.94 -5.86
CA THR A 25 3.28 -12.13 -6.59
C THR A 25 2.83 -13.45 -5.97
N LEU A 26 2.18 -13.43 -4.79
CA LEU A 26 1.67 -14.64 -4.16
C LEU A 26 0.58 -15.27 -5.03
N SER A 27 0.65 -16.59 -5.18
CA SER A 27 -0.41 -17.42 -5.75
C SER A 27 -1.69 -17.34 -4.90
N GLU A 28 -2.80 -17.88 -5.42
CA GLU A 28 -4.08 -17.88 -4.70
C GLU A 28 -4.00 -18.65 -3.37
N GLU A 29 -3.30 -19.79 -3.35
CA GLU A 29 -3.11 -20.62 -2.15
C GLU A 29 -2.26 -19.89 -1.09
N GLU A 30 -1.15 -19.28 -1.52
CA GLU A 30 -0.27 -18.51 -0.62
C GLU A 30 -0.97 -17.27 -0.07
N ARG A 31 -1.84 -16.65 -0.87
CA ARG A 31 -2.65 -15.50 -0.45
C ARG A 31 -3.67 -15.89 0.60
N ALA A 32 -4.36 -17.02 0.41
CA ALA A 32 -5.26 -17.55 1.42
C ALA A 32 -4.55 -17.85 2.75
N ALA A 33 -3.34 -18.42 2.69
CA ALA A 33 -2.52 -18.68 3.88
C ALA A 33 -2.08 -17.36 4.57
N LEU A 34 -1.74 -16.32 3.79
CA LEU A 34 -1.42 -15.00 4.34
C LEU A 34 -2.65 -14.35 5.00
N ASP A 35 -3.80 -14.45 4.35
CA ASP A 35 -5.07 -13.91 4.83
C ASP A 35 -5.48 -14.59 6.14
N GLU A 36 -5.32 -15.91 6.25
CA GLU A 36 -5.54 -16.66 7.50
C GLU A 36 -4.55 -16.25 8.60
N ALA A 37 -3.24 -16.19 8.27
CA ALA A 37 -2.20 -15.86 9.24
C ALA A 37 -2.27 -14.43 9.78
N THR A 38 -2.89 -13.52 9.02
CA THR A 38 -2.97 -12.09 9.36
C THR A 38 -4.38 -11.62 9.65
N ASP A 39 -5.38 -12.50 9.67
CA ASP A 39 -6.80 -12.16 9.77
C ASP A 39 -7.22 -11.07 8.75
N ASN A 40 -6.77 -11.25 7.51
CA ASN A 40 -6.91 -10.31 6.39
C ASN A 40 -6.34 -8.90 6.63
N GLN A 41 -5.60 -8.66 7.73
CA GLN A 41 -5.21 -7.30 8.11
C GLN A 41 -4.05 -6.76 7.28
N LEU A 42 -3.05 -7.59 6.93
CA LEU A 42 -1.81 -7.08 6.35
C LEU A 42 -2.05 -6.36 5.03
N THR A 43 -2.79 -6.99 4.12
CA THR A 43 -3.10 -6.44 2.80
C THR A 43 -3.91 -5.14 2.93
N GLY A 44 -4.91 -5.12 3.81
CA GLY A 44 -5.75 -3.96 4.09
C GLY A 44 -4.97 -2.79 4.70
N CYS A 45 -4.12 -3.06 5.69
CA CYS A 45 -3.30 -2.04 6.36
C CYS A 45 -2.27 -1.41 5.42
N ILE A 46 -1.65 -2.19 4.54
CA ILE A 46 -0.74 -1.66 3.52
C ILE A 46 -1.49 -0.74 2.54
N GLY A 47 -2.67 -1.16 2.06
CA GLY A 47 -3.50 -0.32 1.19
C GLY A 47 -3.92 0.99 1.86
N LEU A 48 -4.29 0.94 3.15
CA LEU A 48 -4.62 2.12 3.95
C LEU A 48 -3.42 3.06 4.09
N ALA A 49 -2.24 2.51 4.42
CA ALA A 49 -1.03 3.29 4.60
C ALA A 49 -0.58 3.97 3.29
N LEU A 50 -0.69 3.29 2.15
CA LEU A 50 -0.40 3.87 0.83
C LEU A 50 -1.36 5.01 0.48
N ASN A 51 -2.65 4.86 0.78
CA ASN A 51 -3.63 5.94 0.60
C ASN A 51 -3.33 7.14 1.51
N ALA A 52 -2.90 6.92 2.75
CA ALA A 52 -2.49 8.02 3.62
C ALA A 52 -1.19 8.69 3.13
N ALA A 53 -0.25 7.93 2.57
CA ALA A 53 1.02 8.44 2.06
C ALA A 53 0.83 9.38 0.85
N LYS A 54 -0.06 9.06 -0.09
CA LYS A 54 -0.36 9.94 -1.23
C LYS A 54 -1.01 11.27 -0.81
N ASP A 55 -1.81 11.28 0.26
CA ASP A 55 -2.47 12.50 0.75
C ASP A 55 -1.44 13.49 1.34
N VAL A 56 -0.25 13.00 1.70
CA VAL A 56 0.84 13.78 2.28
C VAL A 56 1.94 14.12 1.27
N SER A 57 2.17 13.27 0.26
CA SER A 57 3.19 13.46 -0.76
C SER A 57 2.67 13.29 -2.18
N ALA A 58 2.82 14.35 -2.98
CA ALA A 58 2.55 14.32 -4.42
C ALA A 58 3.46 13.33 -5.17
N SER A 59 4.70 13.14 -4.71
CA SER A 59 5.59 12.13 -5.31
C SER A 59 5.05 10.71 -5.08
N MET A 60 4.45 10.45 -3.92
CA MET A 60 3.80 9.17 -3.64
C MET A 60 2.55 8.96 -4.50
N GLU A 61 1.75 10.01 -4.72
CA GLU A 61 0.63 9.96 -5.65
C GLU A 61 1.08 9.57 -7.06
N GLU A 62 2.12 10.23 -7.59
CA GLU A 62 2.68 9.90 -8.90
C GLU A 62 3.26 8.48 -8.96
N SER A 63 3.96 8.05 -7.90
CA SER A 63 4.53 6.69 -7.82
C SER A 63 3.45 5.62 -7.84
N LEU A 64 2.33 5.82 -7.13
CA LEU A 64 1.21 4.89 -7.13
C LEU A 64 0.47 4.84 -8.47
N ILE A 65 0.41 5.95 -9.21
CA ILE A 65 -0.13 5.99 -10.57
C ILE A 65 0.78 5.19 -11.53
N ARG A 66 2.10 5.38 -11.43
CA ARG A 66 3.08 4.71 -12.30
C ARG A 66 3.28 3.23 -11.96
N HIS A 67 3.19 2.89 -10.68
CA HIS A 67 3.49 1.57 -10.13
C HIS A 67 2.35 1.11 -9.23
N PRO A 68 1.16 0.84 -9.78
CA PRO A 68 0.02 0.41 -8.98
C PRO A 68 0.30 -0.98 -8.38
N PRO A 69 0.29 -1.13 -7.05
CA PRO A 69 0.51 -2.44 -6.44
C PRO A 69 -0.68 -3.37 -6.72
N ALA A 70 -0.39 -4.50 -7.38
CA ALA A 70 -1.39 -5.47 -7.80
C ALA A 70 -2.11 -6.08 -6.59
N GLY A 71 -3.44 -6.01 -6.58
CA GLY A 71 -4.28 -6.57 -5.49
C GLY A 71 -4.61 -5.60 -4.35
N PHE A 72 -4.02 -4.41 -4.28
CA PHE A 72 -4.20 -3.47 -3.16
C PHE A 72 -5.20 -2.33 -3.44
N TRP A 73 -5.72 -2.22 -4.67
CA TRP A 73 -6.67 -1.16 -5.08
C TRP A 73 -8.14 -1.43 -4.73
N LYS A 74 -8.50 -2.65 -4.29
CA LYS A 74 -9.91 -3.00 -3.97
C LYS A 74 -10.44 -2.38 -2.67
N TYR A 75 -9.60 -1.79 -1.83
CA TYR A 75 -10.03 -1.17 -0.56
C TYR A 75 -10.38 0.32 -0.69
N GLN A 76 -10.47 0.85 -1.90
CA GLN A 76 -10.83 2.26 -2.14
C GLN A 76 -12.32 2.60 -1.99
N THR A 77 -13.20 1.63 -1.74
CA THR A 77 -14.64 1.92 -1.57
C THR A 77 -15.22 1.21 -0.34
N GLY A 78 -14.72 1.57 0.83
CA GLY A 78 -15.56 1.62 2.04
C GLY A 78 -16.27 2.96 2.03
N GLY A 79 -17.53 2.96 1.57
CA GLY A 79 -18.33 4.14 1.31
C GLY A 79 -18.50 5.07 2.51
N ARG A 80 -18.61 6.37 2.20
CA ARG A 80 -19.57 7.24 2.88
C ARG A 80 -20.96 6.95 2.34
#